data_AF-A0A401PYX3-F1
#
_entry.id   AF-A0A401PYX3-F1
#
_cell.length_a   1.000
_cell.length_b   1.000
_cell.length_c   1.000
_cell.angle_alpha   90.00
_cell.angle_beta   90.00
_cell.angle_gamma   90.00
#
_symmetry.space_group_name_H-M   'P 1'
#
loop_
_entity.id
_entity.type
_entity.pdbx_description
1 polymer ?
#
loop_
_entity_poly.entity_id
_entity_poly.type
_entity_poly.pdbx_seq_one_letter_code
_entity_poly.pdbx_strand_id
1 'polypeptide(L)'
;KSGPCDLCKEVVTVMGNLLKDNATEEELRGYLQAACELLPSPSLTSECNELVDNYLPIILDILKGELGNDDVCLDCTQFITEIQTAAKDKASVFEELVAQLKQQCNLGAGLTQLCEKYISLQAPQVAEILMNTDAKEICTMNGFCQKTAIVPMKPLQEAIVNPVQVQ
;
A
#
# COMPACT_ATOMS: atom_id res chain seq x y z
N LYS A 1 -22.75 3.04 16.08
CA LYS A 1 -22.02 1.75 16.18
C LYS A 1 -20.83 1.81 15.22
N SER A 2 -19.62 2.08 15.70
CA SER A 2 -18.40 2.23 14.90
C SER A 2 -17.43 1.06 15.11
N GLY A 3 -17.93 -0.18 15.07
CA GLY A 3 -17.09 -1.37 15.17
C GLY A 3 -15.85 -1.37 14.25
N PRO A 4 -15.96 -0.93 12.97
CA PRO A 4 -14.82 -0.99 12.05
C PRO A 4 -13.65 -0.06 12.39
N CYS A 5 -13.92 1.14 12.92
CA CYS A 5 -12.88 2.14 13.17
C CYS A 5 -12.12 1.89 14.47
N ASP A 6 -12.83 1.44 15.52
CA ASP A 6 -12.21 1.23 16.82
C ASP A 6 -11.33 -0.03 16.81
N LEU A 7 -11.78 -1.08 16.11
CA LEU A 7 -10.95 -2.26 15.83
C LEU A 7 -9.72 -1.92 14.99
N CYS A 8 -9.88 -1.09 13.95
CA CYS A 8 -8.76 -0.65 13.12
C CYS A 8 -7.70 0.12 13.93
N LYS A 9 -8.13 1.01 14.85
CA LYS A 9 -7.21 1.75 15.74
C LYS A 9 -6.44 0.81 16.65
N GLU A 10 -7.12 -0.18 17.23
CA GLU A 10 -6.49 -1.14 18.13
C GLU A 10 -5.44 -1.97 17.40
N VAL A 11 -5.78 -2.51 16.23
CA VAL A 11 -4.86 -3.27 15.37
C VAL A 11 -3.64 -2.46 14.97
N VAL A 12 -3.82 -1.21 14.49
CA VAL A 12 -2.71 -0.33 14.08
C VAL A 12 -1.83 0.07 15.27
N THR A 13 -2.40 0.25 16.46
CA THR A 13 -1.66 0.57 17.69
C THR A 13 -0.76 -0.60 18.10
N VAL A 14 -1.32 -1.81 18.12
CA VAL A 14 -0.59 -3.02 18.50
C VAL A 14 0.53 -3.29 17.51
N MET A 15 0.22 -3.34 16.20
CA MET A 15 1.23 -3.52 15.16
C MET A 15 2.35 -2.48 15.28
N GLY A 16 1.98 -1.24 15.64
CA GLY A 16 2.94 -0.17 15.76
C GLY A 16 3.92 -0.24 16.92
N ASN A 17 3.49 -0.77 18.05
CA ASN A 17 4.37 -0.99 19.19
C ASN A 17 5.31 -2.17 18.92
N LEU A 18 4.80 -3.24 18.30
CA LEU A 18 5.59 -4.41 17.93
C LEU A 18 6.74 -4.05 16.96
N LEU A 19 6.46 -3.19 15.98
CA LEU A 19 7.47 -2.77 15.01
C LEU A 19 8.52 -1.80 15.61
N LYS A 20 8.25 -1.16 16.75
CA LYS A 20 9.21 -0.26 17.41
C LYS A 20 10.25 -0.99 18.25
N ASP A 21 9.93 -2.19 18.74
CA ASP A 21 10.74 -2.91 19.71
C ASP A 21 11.79 -3.85 19.06
N ASN A 22 12.06 -3.70 17.75
CA ASN A 22 12.88 -4.62 16.96
C ASN A 22 12.38 -6.09 17.06
N ALA A 23 11.05 -6.29 17.03
CA ALA A 23 10.47 -7.62 17.07
C ALA A 23 10.99 -8.51 15.92
N THR A 24 11.37 -9.73 16.27
CA THR A 24 11.75 -10.78 15.34
C THR A 24 10.54 -11.29 14.55
N GLU A 25 10.80 -11.94 13.41
CA GLU A 25 9.74 -12.60 12.63
C GLU A 25 8.91 -13.58 13.47
N GLU A 26 9.58 -14.33 14.36
CA GLU A 26 8.94 -15.30 15.24
C GLU A 26 8.00 -14.62 16.25
N GLU A 27 8.43 -13.49 16.83
CA GLU A 27 7.59 -12.70 17.73
C GLU A 27 6.37 -12.13 17.00
N LEU A 28 6.56 -11.52 15.82
CA LEU A 28 5.45 -10.98 15.02
C LEU A 28 4.45 -12.07 14.59
N ARG A 29 4.95 -13.25 14.22
CA ARG A 29 4.11 -14.41 13.90
C ARG A 29 3.28 -14.82 15.11
N GLY A 30 3.91 -14.92 16.28
CA GLY A 30 3.22 -15.26 17.53
C GLY A 30 2.09 -14.28 17.87
N TYR A 31 2.31 -12.98 17.69
CA TYR A 31 1.26 -11.98 17.92
C TYR A 31 0.09 -12.10 16.93
N LEU A 32 0.39 -12.28 15.64
CA LEU A 32 -0.66 -12.40 14.62
C LEU A 32 -1.47 -13.70 14.79
N GLN A 33 -0.82 -14.81 15.13
CA GLN A 33 -1.50 -16.06 15.45
C GLN A 33 -2.37 -15.92 16.71
N ALA A 34 -1.87 -15.27 17.76
CA ALA A 34 -2.67 -14.97 18.95
C ALA A 34 -3.90 -14.09 18.64
N ALA A 35 -3.78 -13.16 17.69
CA ALA A 35 -4.92 -12.37 17.21
C ALA A 35 -5.93 -13.23 16.43
N CYS A 36 -5.47 -14.22 15.63
CA CYS A 36 -6.36 -15.17 14.94
C CYS A 36 -7.18 -16.02 15.92
N GLU A 37 -6.67 -16.33 17.11
CA GLU A 37 -7.39 -17.06 18.17
C GLU A 37 -8.54 -16.24 18.79
N LEU A 38 -8.58 -14.91 18.59
CA LEU A 38 -9.69 -14.07 19.05
C LEU A 38 -10.93 -14.16 18.14
N LEU A 39 -10.82 -14.83 16.98
CA LEU A 39 -11.91 -14.95 16.03
C LEU A 39 -12.98 -15.94 16.53
N PRO A 40 -14.27 -15.63 16.32
CA PRO A 40 -15.37 -16.37 16.96
C PRO A 40 -15.66 -17.74 16.34
N SER A 41 -14.99 -18.13 15.25
CA SER A 41 -15.26 -19.37 14.54
C SER A 41 -13.98 -20.08 14.08
N PRO A 42 -13.90 -21.42 14.19
CA PRO A 42 -12.72 -22.19 13.79
C PRO A 42 -12.33 -22.02 12.32
N SER A 43 -13.29 -21.82 11.42
CA SER A 43 -13.01 -21.60 10.00
C SER A 43 -12.29 -20.26 9.76
N LEU A 44 -12.74 -19.20 10.44
CA LEU A 44 -12.09 -17.88 10.36
C LEU A 44 -10.70 -17.89 11.01
N THR A 45 -10.52 -18.61 12.12
CA THR A 45 -9.20 -18.81 12.74
C THR A 45 -8.24 -19.53 11.78
N SER A 46 -8.71 -20.59 11.10
CA SER A 46 -7.92 -21.31 10.11
C SER A 46 -7.53 -20.42 8.92
N GLU A 47 -8.48 -19.69 8.35
CA GLU A 47 -8.23 -18.76 7.24
C GLU A 47 -7.27 -17.64 7.66
N CYS A 48 -7.44 -17.10 8.87
CA CYS A 48 -6.54 -16.09 9.43
C CYS A 48 -5.10 -16.63 9.57
N ASN A 49 -4.93 -17.82 10.12
CA ASN A 49 -3.60 -18.44 10.27
C ASN A 49 -2.95 -18.71 8.90
N GLU A 50 -3.71 -19.15 7.91
CA GLU A 50 -3.22 -19.33 6.55
C GLU A 50 -2.77 -18.00 5.91
N LEU A 51 -3.52 -16.92 6.14
CA LEU A 51 -3.12 -15.58 5.70
C LEU A 51 -1.83 -15.13 6.40
N VAL A 52 -1.70 -15.34 7.72
CA VAL A 52 -0.49 -15.01 8.46
C VAL A 52 0.71 -15.77 7.91
N ASP A 53 0.56 -17.08 7.68
CA ASP A 53 1.65 -17.92 7.19
C ASP A 53 2.10 -17.56 5.77
N ASN A 54 1.15 -17.19 4.90
CA ASN A 54 1.44 -16.85 3.51
C ASN A 54 1.98 -15.43 3.34
N TYR A 55 1.47 -14.46 4.09
CA TYR A 55 1.77 -13.04 3.85
C TYR A 55 2.82 -12.46 4.79
N LEU A 56 2.96 -12.96 6.02
CA LEU A 56 3.95 -12.42 6.96
C LEU A 56 5.39 -12.49 6.41
N PRO A 57 5.88 -13.61 5.83
CA PRO A 57 7.22 -13.65 5.26
C PRO A 57 7.41 -12.60 4.17
N ILE A 58 6.44 -12.48 3.24
CA ILE A 58 6.48 -11.51 2.15
C ILE A 58 6.52 -10.07 2.69
N ILE A 59 5.70 -9.76 3.69
CA ILE A 59 5.66 -8.45 4.33
C ILE A 59 7.00 -8.16 5.02
N LEU A 60 7.60 -9.15 5.69
CA LEU A 60 8.89 -8.98 6.34
C LEU A 60 10.03 -8.82 5.34
N ASP A 61 10.01 -9.53 4.22
CA ASP A 61 11.00 -9.38 3.15
C ASP A 61 10.92 -7.99 2.52
N ILE A 62 9.70 -7.44 2.36
CA ILE A 62 9.47 -6.05 1.96
C ILE A 62 10.03 -5.07 2.99
N LEU A 63 9.82 -5.33 4.29
CA LEU A 63 10.29 -4.46 5.38
C LEU A 63 11.81 -4.52 5.59
N LYS A 64 12.43 -5.69 5.38
CA LYS A 64 13.88 -5.90 5.42
C LYS A 64 14.58 -5.41 4.15
N GLY A 65 13.83 -5.21 3.06
CA GLY A 65 14.37 -4.78 1.77
C GLY A 65 15.07 -5.89 0.99
N GLU A 66 14.77 -7.16 1.25
CA GLU A 66 15.48 -8.32 0.66
C GLU A 66 14.95 -8.72 -0.74
N LEU A 67 13.86 -8.10 -1.20
CA LEU A 67 13.31 -8.29 -2.56
C LEU A 67 13.94 -7.30 -3.56
N GLY A 68 15.22 -7.51 -3.88
CA GLY A 68 15.95 -6.77 -4.92
C GLY A 68 16.71 -5.54 -4.39
N ASN A 69 17.96 -5.36 -4.87
CA ASN A 69 18.94 -4.30 -4.54
C ASN A 69 18.44 -3.30 -3.49
N ASP A 70 18.84 -3.46 -2.22
CA ASP A 70 18.80 -2.64 -0.98
C ASP A 70 18.29 -1.17 -0.97
N ASP A 71 17.61 -0.70 -2.00
CA ASP A 71 17.24 0.67 -2.29
C ASP A 71 16.01 0.71 -3.23
N VAL A 72 14.82 0.58 -2.64
CA VAL A 72 13.53 0.75 -3.32
C VAL A 72 13.45 2.09 -4.08
N CYS A 73 14.21 3.10 -3.66
CA CYS A 73 14.34 4.35 -4.41
C CYS A 73 15.07 4.14 -5.75
N LEU A 74 16.12 3.33 -5.78
CA LEU A 74 16.85 3.00 -7.00
C LEU A 74 15.93 2.27 -7.99
N ASP A 75 15.23 1.24 -7.54
CA ASP A 75 14.32 0.46 -8.38
C ASP A 75 13.20 1.33 -8.96
N CYS A 76 12.57 2.17 -8.13
CA CYS A 76 11.56 3.12 -8.61
C CYS A 76 12.16 4.11 -9.63
N THR A 77 13.33 4.67 -9.31
CA THR A 77 13.98 5.67 -10.19
C THR A 77 14.35 5.04 -11.53
N GLN A 78 14.86 3.81 -11.52
CA GLN A 78 15.20 3.06 -12.72
C GLN A 78 13.95 2.76 -13.55
N PHE A 79 12.89 2.23 -12.93
CA PHE A 79 11.64 1.92 -13.60
C PHE A 79 11.03 3.16 -14.29
N ILE A 80 10.95 4.29 -13.58
CA ILE A 80 10.43 5.54 -14.15
C ILE A 80 11.34 6.06 -15.27
N THR A 81 12.66 5.95 -15.13
CA THR A 81 13.62 6.36 -16.17
C THR A 81 13.48 5.51 -17.43
N GLU A 82 13.28 4.20 -17.28
CA GLU A 82 13.04 3.28 -18.40
C GLU A 82 11.73 3.60 -19.13
N ILE A 83 10.65 3.89 -18.40
CA ILE A 83 9.38 4.35 -18.99
C ILE A 83 9.57 5.65 -19.76
N GLN A 84 10.19 6.65 -19.13
CA GLN A 84 10.43 7.96 -19.77
C GLN A 84 11.28 7.82 -21.02
N THR A 85 12.28 6.94 -21.00
CA THR A 85 13.14 6.65 -22.16
C THR A 85 12.34 5.97 -23.28
N ALA A 86 11.59 4.92 -22.96
CA ALA A 86 10.77 4.21 -23.93
C ALA A 86 9.69 5.11 -24.56
N ALA A 87 9.10 6.02 -23.78
CA ALA A 87 8.09 6.96 -24.24
C ALA A 87 8.65 8.09 -25.12
N LYS A 88 9.92 8.51 -24.93
CA LYS A 88 10.61 9.46 -25.84
C LYS A 88 10.77 8.88 -27.24
N ASP A 89 11.10 7.60 -27.32
CA ASP A 89 11.38 6.94 -28.59
C ASP A 89 10.10 6.49 -29.32
N LYS A 90 8.98 6.37 -28.59
CA LYS A 90 7.69 5.90 -29.10
C LYS A 90 6.51 6.60 -28.44
N ALA A 91 5.94 7.58 -29.13
CA ALA A 91 4.71 8.27 -28.71
C ALA A 91 3.52 7.32 -28.45
N SER A 92 3.52 6.13 -29.05
CA SER A 92 2.46 5.12 -28.90
C SER A 92 2.51 4.34 -27.58
N VAL A 93 3.62 4.38 -26.82
CA VAL A 93 3.77 3.62 -25.57
C VAL A 93 2.69 4.04 -24.57
N PHE A 94 2.42 5.35 -24.47
CA PHE A 94 1.41 5.85 -23.56
C PHE A 94 -0.02 5.52 -24.03
N GLU A 95 -0.28 5.53 -25.33
CA GLU A 95 -1.58 5.13 -25.89
C GLU A 95 -1.89 3.65 -25.63
N GLU A 96 -0.88 2.78 -25.78
CA GLU A 96 -1.00 1.35 -25.50
C GLU A 96 -1.23 1.09 -24.01
N LEU A 97 -0.48 1.79 -23.14
CA LEU A 97 -0.69 1.73 -21.69
C LEU A 97 -2.11 2.15 -21.30
N VAL A 98 -2.61 3.26 -21.88
CA VAL A 98 -3.97 3.74 -21.66
C VAL A 98 -5.01 2.71 -22.11
N ALA A 99 -4.78 2.03 -23.24
CA ALA A 99 -5.66 0.97 -23.71
C ALA A 99 -5.68 -0.23 -22.74
N GLN A 100 -4.51 -0.63 -22.21
CA GLN A 100 -4.41 -1.69 -21.20
C GLN A 100 -5.12 -1.31 -19.90
N LEU A 101 -4.93 -0.08 -19.42
CA LEU A 101 -5.59 0.41 -18.20
C LEU A 101 -7.13 0.41 -18.34
N LYS A 102 -7.66 0.73 -19.52
CA LYS A 102 -9.10 0.65 -19.79
C LYS A 102 -9.65 -0.78 -19.68
N GLN A 103 -8.86 -1.80 -20.02
CA GLN A 103 -9.28 -3.20 -19.87
C GLN A 103 -9.54 -3.58 -18.40
N GLN A 104 -8.94 -2.85 -17.45
CA GLN A 104 -9.18 -3.05 -16.02
C GLN A 104 -10.47 -2.42 -15.51
N CYS A 105 -11.21 -1.67 -16.33
CA CYS A 105 -12.47 -1.02 -15.95
C CYS A 105 -13.68 -1.98 -15.84
N ASN A 106 -13.52 -3.18 -15.26
CA ASN A 106 -14.61 -4.12 -15.04
C ASN A 106 -15.37 -3.81 -13.72
N LEU A 107 -16.07 -2.68 -13.68
CA LEU A 107 -16.73 -2.15 -12.48
C LEU A 107 -18.27 -2.24 -12.54
N GLY A 108 -18.82 -2.90 -13.56
CA GLY A 108 -20.27 -3.01 -13.80
C GLY A 108 -20.84 -1.87 -14.65
N ALA A 109 -22.10 -2.03 -15.08
CA ALA A 109 -22.76 -1.13 -16.00
C ALA A 109 -22.87 0.30 -15.42
N GLY A 110 -22.32 1.28 -16.14
CA GLY A 110 -22.25 2.68 -15.74
C GLY A 110 -20.88 3.11 -15.20
N LEU A 111 -20.29 2.33 -14.29
CA LEU A 111 -18.96 2.63 -13.74
C LEU A 111 -17.84 2.32 -14.73
N THR A 112 -18.00 1.30 -15.58
CA THR A 112 -17.04 1.02 -16.68
C THR A 112 -16.88 2.22 -17.61
N GLN A 113 -17.99 2.82 -18.06
CA GLN A 113 -17.93 3.99 -18.96
C GLN A 113 -17.31 5.20 -18.27
N LEU A 114 -17.62 5.41 -16.99
CA LEU A 114 -17.03 6.51 -16.22
C LEU A 114 -15.53 6.30 -16.01
N CYS A 115 -15.09 5.07 -15.73
CA CYS A 115 -13.69 4.68 -15.59
C CYS A 115 -12.92 4.90 -16.89
N GLU A 116 -13.42 4.39 -18.01
CA GLU A 116 -12.79 4.56 -19.33
C GLU A 116 -12.69 6.03 -19.74
N LYS A 117 -13.76 6.79 -19.45
CA LYS A 117 -13.78 8.24 -19.68
C LYS A 117 -12.75 8.93 -18.80
N TYR A 118 -12.72 8.65 -17.51
CA TYR A 118 -11.76 9.24 -16.58
C TYR A 118 -10.31 8.96 -17.00
N ILE A 119 -9.98 7.70 -17.31
CA ILE A 119 -8.67 7.31 -17.83
C ILE A 119 -8.33 8.12 -19.08
N SER A 120 -9.29 8.27 -20.02
CA SER A 120 -9.06 9.04 -21.25
C SER A 120 -8.83 10.53 -21.00
N LEU A 121 -9.53 11.13 -20.02
CA LEU A 121 -9.36 12.55 -19.69
C LEU A 121 -8.05 12.82 -18.96
N GLN A 122 -7.62 11.91 -18.07
CA GLN A 122 -6.44 12.14 -17.25
C GLN A 122 -5.15 11.65 -17.90
N ALA A 123 -5.25 10.71 -18.85
CA ALA A 123 -4.12 10.21 -19.62
C ALA A 123 -3.17 11.32 -20.12
N PRO A 124 -3.61 12.36 -20.85
CA PRO A 124 -2.70 13.38 -21.35
C PRO A 124 -1.97 14.15 -20.24
N GLN A 125 -2.67 14.48 -19.16
CA GLN A 125 -2.10 15.21 -18.02
C GLN A 125 -1.09 14.33 -17.27
N VAL A 126 -1.39 13.05 -17.08
CA VAL A 126 -0.48 12.08 -16.46
C VAL A 126 0.76 11.88 -17.33
N ALA A 127 0.61 11.79 -18.65
CA ALA A 127 1.74 11.71 -19.57
C ALA A 127 2.64 12.95 -19.46
N GLU A 128 2.04 14.14 -19.42
CA GLU A 128 2.79 15.39 -19.29
C GLU A 128 3.57 15.45 -17.98
N ILE A 129 2.93 15.12 -16.86
CA ILE A 129 3.58 15.06 -15.54
C ILE A 129 4.70 14.03 -15.55
N LEU A 130 4.44 12.82 -16.05
CA LEU A 130 5.41 11.74 -16.10
C LEU A 130 6.63 12.08 -16.95
N MET A 131 6.45 12.78 -18.07
CA MET A 131 7.56 13.10 -18.99
C MET A 131 8.37 14.32 -18.56
N ASN A 132 7.78 15.23 -17.79
CA ASN A 132 8.40 16.50 -17.41
C ASN A 132 8.85 16.57 -15.95
N THR A 133 8.67 15.49 -15.17
CA THR A 133 9.10 15.41 -13.77
C THR A 133 10.26 14.43 -13.64
N ASP A 134 11.27 14.77 -12.83
CA ASP A 134 12.41 13.88 -12.59
C ASP A 134 11.97 12.57 -11.92
N ALA A 135 12.53 11.45 -12.36
CA ALA A 135 12.19 10.12 -11.84
C ALA A 135 12.33 10.03 -10.32
N LYS A 136 13.40 10.62 -9.76
CA LYS A 136 13.63 10.67 -8.31
C LYS A 136 12.56 11.49 -7.59
N GLU A 137 12.07 12.58 -8.19
CA GLU A 137 11.02 13.41 -7.60
C GLU A 137 9.67 12.67 -7.62
N ILE A 138 9.33 12.01 -8.73
CA ILE A 138 8.17 11.12 -8.82
C ILE A 138 8.24 10.05 -7.72
N CYS A 139 9.39 9.38 -7.57
CA CYS A 139 9.59 8.37 -6.54
C CYS A 139 9.59 8.94 -5.12
N THR A 140 10.00 10.20 -4.92
CA THR A 140 9.93 10.87 -3.62
C THR A 140 8.48 11.20 -3.25
N MET A 141 7.71 11.76 -4.18
CA MET A 141 6.28 12.06 -3.97
C MET A 141 5.46 10.81 -3.65
N ASN A 142 5.84 9.67 -4.23
CA ASN A 142 5.20 8.38 -3.99
C ASN A 142 5.82 7.59 -2.82
N GLY A 143 6.77 8.18 -2.10
CA GLY A 143 7.34 7.61 -0.88
C GLY A 143 8.41 6.53 -1.06
N PHE A 144 8.76 6.18 -2.30
CA PHE A 144 9.83 5.22 -2.61
C PHE A 144 11.23 5.81 -2.36
N CYS A 145 11.41 7.12 -2.55
CA CYS A 145 12.66 7.84 -2.31
C CYS A 145 12.63 8.66 -1.02
N GLN A 146 12.25 8.03 0.08
CA GLN A 146 12.47 8.61 1.41
C GLN A 146 13.86 8.21 1.91
N LYS A 147 14.61 9.15 2.49
CA LYS A 147 15.69 8.77 3.40
C LYS A 147 15.03 7.99 4.52
N THR A 148 15.52 6.79 4.85
CA THR A 148 15.08 5.99 5.98
C THR A 148 15.15 6.83 7.26
N ALA A 149 14.08 7.56 7.55
CA ALA A 149 13.57 7.53 8.89
C ALA A 149 12.79 6.22 8.92
N ILE A 150 13.22 5.30 9.78
CA ILE A 150 12.24 4.55 10.58
C ILE A 150 11.25 5.62 11.00
N VAL A 151 10.11 5.78 10.32
CA VAL A 151 9.19 6.87 10.68
C VAL A 151 8.84 6.53 12.12
N PRO A 152 9.33 7.28 13.13
CA PRO A 152 9.02 6.93 14.48
C PRO A 152 7.52 7.08 14.52
N MET A 153 6.77 5.98 14.69
CA MET A 153 5.33 6.10 14.61
C MET A 153 4.94 7.14 15.62
N LYS A 154 4.31 8.19 15.10
CA LYS A 154 3.88 9.30 15.93
C LYS A 154 3.02 8.70 17.05
N PRO A 155 3.26 9.04 18.33
CA PRO A 155 2.39 8.61 19.40
C PRO A 155 0.96 8.94 18.99
N LEU A 156 0.08 7.94 19.03
CA LEU A 156 -1.33 8.16 18.74
C LEU A 156 -1.84 9.18 19.75
N GLN A 157 -2.43 10.25 19.25
CA GLN A 157 -3.00 11.28 20.10
C GLN A 157 -4.36 10.76 20.58
N GLU A 158 -4.58 10.76 21.89
CA GLU A 158 -5.85 10.33 22.48
C GLU A 158 -7.01 11.10 21.86
N ALA A 159 -8.02 10.38 21.38
CA ALA A 159 -9.25 11.01 20.94
C ALA A 159 -10.01 11.55 22.17
N ILE A 160 -10.44 12.81 22.13
CA ILE A 160 -11.35 13.35 23.13
C ILE A 160 -12.71 12.63 22.95
N VAL A 161 -12.97 11.63 23.78
CA VAL A 161 -14.23 10.89 23.79
C VAL A 161 -15.22 11.62 24.70
N ASN A 162 -16.18 12.34 24.11
CA ASN A 162 -17.33 12.83 24.86
C ASN A 162 -18.26 11.66 25.18
N PRO A 163 -18.67 11.47 26.45
CA PRO A 163 -19.53 10.36 26.82
C PRO A 163 -20.89 10.50 26.11
N VAL A 164 -21.22 9.50 25.29
CA VAL A 164 -22.55 9.34 24.72
C VAL A 164 -23.49 8.96 25.87
N GLN A 165 -24.35 9.90 26.28
CA GLN A 165 -25.44 9.62 27.20
C GLN A 165 -26.47 8.74 26.46
N VAL A 166 -26.59 7.48 26.89
CA VAL A 166 -27.59 6.55 26.37
C VAL A 166 -28.89 6.79 27.14
N GLN A 167 -29.92 7.31 26.47
CA GLN A 167 -31.33 7.18 26.86
C GLN A 167 -31.93 5.96 26.16
#